data_AF-A0A6C0KBL8-F1
#
_entry.id   AF-A0A6C0KBL8-F1
#
_cell.length_a   1.000
_cell.length_b   1.000
_cell.length_c   1.000
_cell.angle_alpha   90.00
_cell.angle_beta   90.00
_cell.angle_gamma   90.00
#
_symmetry.space_group_name_H-M   'P 1'
#
loop_
_entity.id
_entity.type
_entity.pdbx_description
1 polymer ?
#
loop_
_entity_poly.entity_id
_entity_poly.type
_entity_poly.pdbx_seq_one_letter_code
_entity_poly.pdbx_strand_id
1 'polypeptide(L)'
;MDYSKACSILNLCEKHTYDMRKKAYYKMALKYHPDKYKEDNGEKFKEAKDAFDLLNNNEKINTDSLDENIEYTELIRIVVKYFSPEQNWDNLFVDTSITGIFKDCSRLSVEIFKKLSKERSIQVYKFLNDFSLIDKELLERYKAILQRKCLGDNIILLNPELDDLFNDNIYKLRFEEKEYYIPLWHHELHFSLHDKDLIVQCEPEIPKNCWIDDRNNIYFLSKININDLFEKGYHEVSICKSKKIKIMSHELKIIKEKQVIIKRNEGILKINDTHTYDTTLRGDIYLECILENIKTK
;
A
#
# COMPACT_ATOMS: atom_id res chain seq x y z
N MET A 1 -21.47 28.70 -43.05
CA MET A 1 -21.79 29.61 -41.94
C MET A 1 -20.65 29.50 -40.94
N ASP A 2 -20.11 30.59 -40.42
CA ASP A 2 -19.03 30.57 -39.42
C ASP A 2 -19.60 30.74 -37.99
N TYR A 3 -18.76 30.51 -36.96
CA TYR A 3 -19.19 30.53 -35.55
C TYR A 3 -19.75 31.91 -35.12
N SER A 4 -19.12 33.00 -35.54
CA SER A 4 -19.56 34.37 -35.19
C SER A 4 -20.91 34.72 -35.83
N LYS A 5 -21.10 34.31 -37.09
CA LYS A 5 -22.37 34.44 -37.80
C LYS A 5 -23.47 33.59 -37.17
N ALA A 6 -23.17 32.36 -36.73
CA ALA A 6 -24.12 31.50 -36.03
C ALA A 6 -24.55 32.08 -34.67
N CYS A 7 -23.61 32.65 -33.91
CA CYS A 7 -23.92 33.36 -32.66
C CYS A 7 -24.80 34.59 -32.91
N SER A 8 -24.53 35.34 -33.99
CA SER A 8 -25.32 36.51 -34.37
C SER A 8 -26.75 36.14 -34.76
N ILE A 9 -26.94 35.05 -35.51
CA ILE A 9 -28.27 34.55 -35.93
C ILE A 9 -29.12 34.16 -34.73
N LEU A 10 -28.53 33.49 -33.73
CA LEU A 10 -29.23 33.11 -32.49
C LEU A 10 -29.25 34.23 -31.43
N ASN A 11 -28.61 35.37 -31.70
CA ASN A 11 -28.47 36.49 -30.79
C ASN A 11 -27.83 36.06 -29.44
N LEU A 12 -26.71 35.34 -29.53
CA LEU A 12 -25.92 34.83 -28.42
C LEU A 12 -24.63 35.63 -28.25
N CYS A 13 -24.17 35.78 -27.00
CA CYS A 13 -22.82 36.27 -26.71
C CYS A 13 -21.78 35.18 -27.01
N GLU A 14 -20.52 35.57 -27.20
CA GLU A 14 -19.42 34.65 -27.55
C GLU A 14 -19.19 33.56 -26.47
N LYS A 15 -19.49 33.87 -25.21
CA LYS A 15 -19.43 32.96 -24.05
C LYS A 15 -20.83 32.55 -23.60
N HIS A 16 -21.44 31.60 -24.30
CA HIS A 16 -22.78 31.09 -24.00
C HIS A 16 -22.72 29.61 -23.59
N THR A 17 -23.62 29.20 -22.70
CA THR A 17 -23.78 27.79 -22.31
C THR A 17 -24.72 27.05 -23.27
N TYR A 18 -24.67 25.71 -23.26
CA TYR A 18 -25.61 24.87 -24.00
C TYR A 18 -27.08 25.23 -23.73
N ASP A 19 -27.45 25.49 -22.47
CA ASP A 19 -28.81 25.88 -22.10
C ASP A 19 -29.21 27.25 -22.69
N MET A 20 -28.28 28.20 -22.76
CA MET A 20 -28.50 29.50 -23.40
C MET A 20 -28.70 29.33 -24.91
N ARG A 21 -27.88 28.47 -25.55
CA ARG A 21 -27.97 28.11 -26.98
C ARG A 21 -29.33 27.49 -27.31
N LYS A 22 -29.76 26.51 -26.52
CA LYS A 22 -31.04 25.81 -26.67
C LYS A 22 -32.22 26.76 -26.49
N LYS A 23 -32.20 27.61 -25.46
CA LYS A 23 -33.24 28.63 -25.24
C LYS A 23 -33.29 29.65 -26.39
N ALA A 24 -32.14 30.08 -26.89
CA ALA A 24 -32.05 31.01 -28.02
C ALA A 24 -32.61 30.40 -29.31
N TYR A 25 -32.26 29.15 -29.61
CA TYR A 25 -32.84 28.41 -30.73
C TYR A 25 -34.36 28.28 -30.60
N TYR A 26 -34.89 27.83 -29.46
CA TYR A 26 -36.33 27.74 -29.27
C TYR A 26 -37.03 29.09 -29.46
N LYS A 27 -36.42 30.17 -28.96
CA LYS A 27 -36.97 31.51 -29.12
C LYS A 27 -37.03 31.93 -30.60
N MET A 28 -35.98 31.67 -31.37
CA MET A 28 -35.94 32.00 -32.81
C MET A 28 -36.84 31.07 -33.63
N ALA A 29 -36.87 29.78 -33.31
CA ALA A 29 -37.72 28.77 -33.94
C ALA A 29 -39.21 29.09 -33.73
N LEU A 30 -39.60 29.55 -32.54
CA LEU A 30 -40.98 30.00 -32.27
C LEU A 30 -41.33 31.29 -33.00
N LYS A 31 -40.36 32.22 -33.13
CA LYS A 31 -40.56 33.52 -33.79
C LYS A 31 -40.72 33.38 -35.30
N TYR A 32 -39.89 32.55 -35.93
CA TYR A 32 -39.83 32.39 -37.38
C TYR A 32 -40.46 31.09 -37.87
N HIS A 33 -41.27 30.42 -37.04
CA HIS A 33 -41.95 29.19 -37.44
C HIS A 33 -42.79 29.43 -38.71
N PRO A 34 -42.71 28.57 -39.74
CA PRO A 34 -43.42 28.77 -41.01
C PRO A 34 -44.94 28.95 -40.86
N ASP A 35 -45.55 28.35 -39.83
CA ASP A 35 -46.98 28.53 -39.52
C ASP A 35 -47.33 29.95 -39.05
N LYS A 36 -46.39 30.64 -38.38
CA LYS A 36 -46.59 31.96 -37.77
C LYS A 36 -45.96 33.10 -38.57
N TYR A 37 -44.86 32.83 -39.26
CA TYR A 37 -44.11 33.78 -40.07
C TYR A 37 -44.01 33.26 -41.51
N LYS A 38 -44.89 33.77 -42.38
CA LYS A 38 -45.05 33.30 -43.77
C LYS A 38 -44.30 34.14 -44.80
N GLU A 39 -43.64 35.22 -44.37
CA GLU A 39 -43.03 36.22 -45.26
C GLU A 39 -41.76 35.72 -45.98
N ASP A 40 -41.09 34.70 -45.45
CA ASP A 40 -39.79 34.23 -45.93
C ASP A 40 -39.75 32.74 -46.30
N ASN A 41 -40.92 32.11 -46.46
CA ASN A 41 -41.06 30.69 -46.79
C ASN A 41 -40.23 29.75 -45.87
N GLY A 42 -40.00 30.17 -44.61
CA GLY A 42 -39.26 29.39 -43.62
C GLY A 42 -37.73 29.48 -43.72
N GLU A 43 -37.18 30.43 -44.48
CA GLU A 43 -35.73 30.60 -44.59
C GLU A 43 -35.07 30.95 -43.25
N LYS A 44 -35.59 31.91 -42.48
CA LYS A 44 -35.02 32.25 -41.16
C LYS A 44 -35.13 31.11 -40.16
N PHE A 45 -36.15 30.25 -40.30
CA PHE A 45 -36.28 29.05 -39.48
C PHE A 45 -35.16 28.05 -39.79
N LYS A 46 -34.86 27.84 -41.08
CA LYS A 46 -33.74 26.99 -41.51
C LYS A 46 -32.40 27.58 -41.05
N GLU A 47 -32.19 28.89 -41.20
CA GLU A 47 -30.96 29.55 -40.74
C GLU A 47 -30.75 29.40 -39.23
N ALA A 48 -31.81 29.55 -38.42
CA ALA A 48 -31.74 29.36 -36.97
C ALA A 48 -31.39 27.91 -36.60
N LYS A 49 -31.91 26.93 -37.36
CA LYS A 49 -31.60 25.52 -37.17
C LYS A 49 -30.15 25.20 -37.57
N ASP A 50 -29.72 25.66 -38.73
CA ASP A 50 -28.35 25.46 -39.22
C ASP A 50 -27.32 26.10 -38.28
N ALA A 51 -27.62 27.29 -37.73
CA ALA A 51 -26.80 27.94 -36.72
C ALA A 51 -26.73 27.09 -35.42
N PHE A 52 -27.85 26.54 -34.95
CA PHE A 52 -27.89 25.70 -33.76
C PHE A 52 -27.12 24.38 -33.95
N ASP A 53 -27.28 23.73 -35.10
CA ASP A 53 -26.61 22.46 -35.42
C ASP A 53 -25.09 22.64 -35.56
N LEU A 54 -24.63 23.71 -36.21
CA LEU A 54 -23.21 24.06 -36.29
C LEU A 54 -22.60 24.31 -34.90
N LEU A 55 -23.34 25.04 -34.06
CA LEU A 55 -22.92 25.38 -32.71
C LEU A 55 -22.90 24.15 -31.78
N ASN A 56 -23.76 23.15 -31.98
CA ASN A 56 -23.69 21.88 -31.25
C ASN A 56 -22.59 20.94 -31.75
N ASN A 57 -22.33 20.95 -33.06
CA ASN A 57 -21.29 20.10 -33.65
C ASN A 57 -19.87 20.56 -33.26
N ASN A 58 -19.65 21.86 -33.05
CA ASN A 58 -18.39 22.38 -32.50
C ASN A 58 -18.21 22.10 -30.99
N GLU A 59 -19.30 21.84 -30.25
CA GLU A 59 -19.26 21.46 -28.83
C GLU A 59 -18.99 19.97 -28.61
N LYS A 60 -19.11 19.14 -29.65
CA LYS A 60 -18.53 17.79 -29.65
C LYS A 60 -17.01 17.90 -29.78
N ILE A 61 -16.34 18.35 -28.72
CA ILE A 61 -15.07 17.72 -28.36
C ILE A 61 -15.42 16.23 -28.30
N ASN A 62 -14.79 15.44 -29.15
CA ASN A 62 -15.09 14.03 -29.39
C ASN A 62 -14.75 13.20 -28.13
N THR A 63 -15.48 13.40 -27.03
CA THR A 63 -15.32 12.66 -25.78
C THR A 63 -15.75 11.21 -25.94
N ASP A 64 -16.62 10.94 -26.90
CA ASP A 64 -17.05 9.59 -27.30
C ASP A 64 -15.93 8.81 -28.03
N SER A 65 -14.79 9.45 -28.31
CA SER A 65 -13.61 8.83 -28.92
C SER A 65 -12.32 9.09 -28.14
N LEU A 66 -12.40 9.32 -26.83
CA LEU A 66 -11.20 9.29 -25.99
C LEU A 66 -10.76 7.83 -25.87
N ASP A 67 -9.65 7.50 -26.52
CA ASP A 67 -8.99 6.20 -26.36
C ASP A 67 -8.73 5.98 -24.86
N GLU A 68 -9.09 4.80 -24.34
CA GLU A 68 -8.79 4.41 -22.95
C GLU A 68 -7.27 4.45 -22.68
N ASN A 69 -6.44 4.44 -23.73
CA ASN A 69 -4.98 4.58 -23.67
C ASN A 69 -4.48 6.00 -24.00
N ILE A 70 -5.32 7.04 -23.84
CA ILE A 70 -4.88 8.41 -24.07
C ILE A 70 -3.66 8.75 -23.21
N GLU A 71 -2.57 9.19 -23.85
CA GLU A 71 -1.39 9.62 -23.13
C GLU A 71 -1.68 10.92 -22.34
N TYR A 72 -1.06 11.06 -21.17
CA TYR A 72 -1.23 12.23 -20.31
C TYR A 72 -0.92 13.57 -21.03
N THR A 73 0.02 13.55 -21.97
CA THR A 73 0.36 14.70 -22.84
C THR A 73 -0.82 15.16 -23.69
N GLU A 74 -1.61 14.21 -24.21
CA GLU A 74 -2.83 14.52 -24.97
C GLU A 74 -3.93 15.08 -24.06
N LEU A 75 -4.03 14.60 -22.82
CA LEU A 75 -4.94 15.21 -21.82
C LEU A 75 -4.56 16.66 -21.52
N ILE A 76 -3.27 16.96 -21.36
CA ILE A 76 -2.80 18.35 -21.20
C ILE A 76 -3.21 19.20 -22.41
N ARG A 77 -3.02 18.70 -23.64
CA ARG A 77 -3.41 19.42 -24.85
C ARG A 77 -4.90 19.72 -24.90
N ILE A 78 -5.74 18.76 -24.50
CA ILE A 78 -7.19 18.94 -24.40
C ILE A 78 -7.52 20.02 -23.36
N VAL A 79 -6.92 19.95 -22.17
CA VAL A 79 -7.11 20.94 -21.10
C VAL A 79 -6.69 22.34 -21.56
N VAL A 80 -5.53 22.46 -22.20
CA VAL A 80 -5.00 23.72 -22.71
C VAL A 80 -5.94 24.34 -23.76
N LYS A 81 -6.42 23.55 -24.71
CA LYS A 81 -7.39 23.99 -25.73
C LYS A 81 -8.72 24.39 -25.13
N TYR A 82 -9.15 23.67 -24.08
CA TYR A 82 -10.40 23.97 -23.37
C TYR A 82 -10.34 25.32 -22.65
N PHE A 83 -9.24 25.62 -21.95
CA PHE A 83 -9.12 26.86 -21.17
C PHE A 83 -8.71 28.08 -22.01
N SER A 84 -8.04 27.89 -23.15
CA SER A 84 -7.56 28.97 -24.03
C SER A 84 -8.03 28.80 -25.49
N PRO A 85 -9.34 28.75 -25.78
CA PRO A 85 -9.85 28.48 -27.12
C PRO A 85 -9.58 29.62 -28.12
N GLU A 86 -9.37 30.84 -27.64
CA GLU A 86 -9.09 32.03 -28.47
C GLU A 86 -7.62 32.13 -28.90
N GLN A 87 -6.74 31.39 -28.22
CA GLN A 87 -5.32 31.35 -28.52
C GLN A 87 -5.07 30.15 -29.44
N ASN A 88 -4.70 30.39 -30.70
CA ASN A 88 -4.26 29.35 -31.63
C ASN A 88 -2.84 28.86 -31.25
N TRP A 89 -2.68 28.33 -30.04
CA TRP A 89 -1.45 27.67 -29.63
C TRP A 89 -1.27 26.43 -30.49
N ASP A 90 -0.29 26.48 -31.39
CA ASP A 90 0.07 25.31 -32.16
C ASP A 90 0.62 24.22 -31.24
N ASN A 91 0.56 22.97 -31.72
CA ASN A 91 1.00 21.82 -30.93
C ASN A 91 2.49 21.94 -30.54
N LEU A 92 3.30 22.62 -31.35
CA LEU A 92 4.73 22.83 -31.09
C LEU A 92 4.95 23.74 -29.88
N PHE A 93 4.18 24.81 -29.73
CA PHE A 93 4.22 25.71 -28.58
C PHE A 93 3.77 24.99 -27.30
N VAL A 94 2.70 24.19 -27.39
CA VAL A 94 2.23 23.39 -26.24
C VAL A 94 3.31 22.40 -25.82
N ASP A 95 3.93 21.70 -26.76
CA ASP A 95 4.98 20.70 -26.46
C ASP A 95 6.28 21.31 -25.96
N THR A 96 6.67 22.49 -26.46
CA THR A 96 7.95 23.11 -26.09
C THR A 96 7.83 23.95 -24.83
N SER A 97 6.75 24.73 -24.70
CA SER A 97 6.59 25.70 -23.63
C SER A 97 5.79 25.11 -22.46
N ILE A 98 4.59 24.59 -22.70
CA ILE A 98 3.73 24.09 -21.63
C ILE A 98 4.26 22.77 -21.07
N THR A 99 4.53 21.78 -21.94
CA THR A 99 5.13 20.51 -21.52
C THR A 99 6.55 20.73 -20.98
N GLY A 100 7.30 21.71 -21.53
CA GLY A 100 8.59 22.15 -20.98
C GLY A 100 8.49 22.67 -19.54
N ILE A 101 7.53 23.56 -19.25
CA ILE A 101 7.25 24.07 -17.90
C ILE A 101 6.87 22.94 -16.94
N PHE A 102 6.02 22.00 -17.39
CA PHE A 102 5.65 20.84 -16.57
C PHE A 102 6.83 19.89 -16.33
N LYS A 103 7.73 19.73 -17.30
CA LYS A 103 8.95 18.93 -17.17
C LYS A 103 9.96 19.57 -16.21
N ASP A 104 10.10 20.90 -16.26
CA ASP A 104 10.97 21.67 -15.36
C ASP A 104 10.39 21.84 -13.94
N CYS A 105 9.10 21.54 -13.74
CA CYS A 105 8.49 21.45 -12.40
C CYS A 105 9.02 20.28 -11.55
N SER A 106 9.93 19.46 -12.08
CA SER A 106 10.64 18.41 -11.34
C SER A 106 11.29 18.89 -10.03
N ARG A 107 11.76 20.15 -9.98
CA ARG A 107 12.36 20.71 -8.75
C ARG A 107 11.31 20.98 -7.68
N LEU A 108 10.17 21.55 -8.05
CA LEU A 108 9.08 21.84 -7.11
C LEU A 108 8.42 20.54 -6.63
N SER A 109 8.25 19.56 -7.52
CA SER A 109 7.67 18.27 -7.19
C SER A 109 8.54 17.50 -6.17
N VAL A 110 9.87 17.54 -6.31
CA VAL A 110 10.80 17.00 -5.31
C VAL A 110 10.65 17.68 -3.95
N GLU A 111 10.55 19.01 -3.90
CA GLU A 111 10.38 19.75 -2.64
C GLU A 111 9.02 19.45 -1.98
N ILE A 112 7.96 19.29 -2.75
CA ILE A 112 6.64 18.86 -2.24
C ILE A 112 6.75 17.42 -1.72
N PHE A 113 7.38 16.52 -2.48
CA PHE A 113 7.51 15.11 -2.11
C PHE A 113 8.32 14.92 -0.83
N LYS A 114 9.35 15.74 -0.58
CA LYS A 114 10.10 15.77 0.69
C LYS A 114 9.22 16.12 1.89
N LYS A 115 8.24 17.01 1.71
CA LYS A 115 7.34 17.49 2.77
C LYS A 115 6.21 16.51 3.12
N LEU A 116 5.96 15.49 2.31
CA LEU A 116 4.95 14.46 2.59
C LEU A 116 5.37 13.58 3.79
N SER A 117 4.42 13.01 4.54
CA SER A 117 4.71 11.97 5.55
C SER A 117 5.28 10.71 4.90
N LYS A 118 5.94 9.82 5.65
CA LYS A 118 6.52 8.56 5.13
C LYS A 118 5.47 7.71 4.43
N GLU A 119 4.31 7.50 5.06
CA GLU A 119 3.20 6.69 4.56
C GLU A 119 2.64 7.28 3.26
N ARG A 120 2.46 8.60 3.22
CA ARG A 120 1.97 9.31 2.04
C ARG A 120 3.00 9.28 0.92
N SER A 121 4.28 9.45 1.22
CA SER A 121 5.36 9.29 0.24
C SER A 121 5.38 7.88 -0.37
N ILE A 122 5.15 6.83 0.42
CA ILE A 122 5.08 5.44 -0.07
C ILE A 122 3.87 5.26 -1.00
N GLN A 123 2.70 5.71 -0.58
CA GLN A 123 1.47 5.65 -1.39
C GLN A 123 1.64 6.38 -2.72
N VAL A 124 2.17 7.61 -2.69
CA VAL A 124 2.40 8.43 -3.88
C VAL A 124 3.46 7.79 -4.78
N TYR A 125 4.57 7.29 -4.22
CA TYR A 125 5.61 6.62 -5.02
C TYR A 125 5.07 5.38 -5.72
N LYS A 126 4.32 4.53 -5.00
CA LYS A 126 3.71 3.33 -5.57
C LYS A 126 2.76 3.68 -6.70
N PHE A 127 1.87 4.65 -6.48
CA PHE A 127 0.96 5.13 -7.51
C PHE A 127 1.70 5.64 -8.76
N LEU A 128 2.71 6.51 -8.58
CA LEU A 128 3.47 7.07 -9.70
C LEU A 128 4.27 6.00 -10.47
N ASN A 129 4.80 5.00 -9.77
CA ASN A 129 5.53 3.88 -10.35
C ASN A 129 4.61 2.93 -11.13
N ASP A 130 3.50 2.52 -10.54
CA ASP A 130 2.58 1.52 -11.12
C ASP A 130 1.98 2.01 -12.45
N PHE A 131 1.76 3.32 -12.57
CA PHE A 131 1.23 3.95 -13.78
C PHE A 131 2.31 4.61 -14.67
N SER A 132 3.59 4.51 -14.33
CA SER A 132 4.71 5.09 -15.10
C SER A 132 4.51 6.57 -15.47
N LEU A 133 3.94 7.37 -14.56
CA LEU A 133 3.53 8.76 -14.81
C LEU A 133 4.69 9.76 -14.84
N ILE A 134 5.87 9.35 -14.39
CA ILE A 134 7.08 10.19 -14.32
C ILE A 134 8.27 9.47 -14.93
N ASP A 135 9.27 10.25 -15.35
CA ASP A 135 10.50 9.71 -15.88
C ASP A 135 11.32 8.96 -14.80
N LYS A 136 12.16 8.03 -15.26
CA LYS A 136 12.97 7.18 -14.37
C LYS A 136 13.93 7.99 -13.49
N GLU A 137 14.42 9.14 -13.96
CA GLU A 137 15.36 9.96 -13.20
C GLU A 137 14.66 10.59 -11.98
N LEU A 138 13.46 11.15 -12.17
CA LEU A 138 12.64 11.68 -11.09
C LEU A 138 12.19 10.58 -10.12
N LEU A 139 11.83 9.40 -10.63
CA LEU A 139 11.44 8.25 -9.81
C LEU A 139 12.60 7.79 -8.90
N GLU A 140 13.82 7.71 -9.41
CA GLU A 140 15.01 7.38 -8.59
C GLU A 140 15.30 8.45 -7.53
N ARG A 141 15.07 9.74 -7.83
CA ARG A 141 15.17 10.81 -6.83
C ARG A 141 14.13 10.63 -5.71
N TYR A 142 12.89 10.27 -6.03
CA TYR A 142 11.86 9.99 -5.03
C TYR A 142 12.18 8.76 -4.19
N LYS A 143 12.72 7.71 -4.82
CA LYS A 143 13.19 6.50 -4.13
C LYS A 143 14.31 6.82 -3.13
N ALA A 144 15.28 7.65 -3.51
CA ALA A 144 16.33 8.10 -2.60
C ALA A 144 15.78 8.93 -1.42
N ILE A 145 14.74 9.75 -1.65
CA ILE A 145 14.06 10.49 -0.58
C ILE A 145 13.32 9.54 0.36
N LEU A 146 12.64 8.52 -0.17
CA LEU A 146 11.99 7.47 0.62
C LEU A 146 13.00 6.71 1.47
N GLN A 147 14.12 6.27 0.87
CA GLN A 147 15.19 5.60 1.61
C GLN A 147 15.73 6.47 2.75
N ARG A 148 15.89 7.78 2.53
CA ARG A 148 16.29 8.73 3.59
C ARG A 148 15.23 8.88 4.69
N LYS A 149 13.95 8.81 4.33
CA LYS A 149 12.85 8.81 5.31
C LYS A 149 12.82 7.52 6.14
N CYS A 150 13.29 6.39 5.61
CA CYS A 150 13.43 5.13 6.35
C CYS A 150 14.76 5.01 7.11
N LEU A 151 15.81 5.74 6.70
CA LEU A 151 17.15 5.71 7.34
C LEU A 151 17.15 6.20 8.80
N GLY A 152 16.07 6.81 9.26
CA GLY A 152 15.90 7.30 10.64
C GLY A 152 15.07 6.38 11.55
N ASP A 153 14.69 5.19 11.09
CA ASP A 153 13.93 4.25 11.90
C ASP A 153 14.79 3.80 13.09
N ASN A 154 14.27 3.99 14.30
CA ASN A 154 14.97 3.59 15.52
C ASN A 154 14.76 2.09 15.69
N ILE A 155 15.81 1.29 15.50
CA ILE A 155 15.76 -0.14 15.74
C ILE A 155 16.23 -0.41 17.17
N ILE A 156 15.36 -1.02 17.97
CA ILE A 156 15.68 -1.49 19.31
C ILE A 156 15.65 -3.01 19.30
N LEU A 157 16.79 -3.61 19.63
CA LEU A 157 16.94 -5.03 19.81
C LEU A 157 16.68 -5.40 21.27
N LEU A 158 15.74 -6.33 21.50
CA LEU A 158 15.48 -6.94 22.79
C LEU A 158 15.91 -8.40 22.74
N ASN A 159 16.62 -8.85 23.78
CA ASN A 159 17.09 -10.22 23.91
C ASN A 159 16.40 -10.92 25.09
N PRO A 160 15.10 -11.28 24.96
CA PRO A 160 14.38 -11.92 26.06
C PRO A 160 14.91 -13.34 26.36
N GLU A 161 14.85 -13.77 27.61
CA GLU A 161 15.15 -15.17 27.96
C GLU A 161 13.99 -16.07 27.49
N LEU A 162 14.27 -17.35 27.22
CA LEU A 162 13.21 -18.31 26.87
C LEU A 162 12.12 -18.40 27.97
N ASP A 163 12.50 -18.21 29.23
CA ASP A 163 11.56 -18.09 30.35
C ASP A 163 10.59 -16.90 30.20
N ASP A 164 11.04 -15.77 29.65
CA ASP A 164 10.17 -14.61 29.41
C ASP A 164 9.07 -14.95 28.40
N LEU A 165 9.42 -15.69 27.35
CA LEU A 165 8.48 -16.10 26.31
C LEU A 165 7.46 -17.11 26.85
N PHE A 166 7.90 -18.07 27.68
CA PHE A 166 7.01 -19.06 28.27
C PHE A 166 6.05 -18.48 29.30
N ASN A 167 6.45 -17.41 30.00
CA ASN A 167 5.65 -16.71 31.00
C ASN A 167 4.82 -15.55 30.42
N ASP A 168 4.77 -15.43 29.08
CA ASP A 168 4.00 -14.41 28.37
C ASP A 168 4.37 -12.97 28.79
N ASN A 169 5.66 -12.75 29.10
CA ASN A 169 6.12 -11.48 29.64
C ASN A 169 5.99 -10.35 28.61
N ILE A 170 5.62 -9.16 29.11
CA ILE A 170 5.53 -7.92 28.34
C ILE A 170 6.62 -6.97 28.86
N TYR A 171 7.53 -6.57 27.98
CA TYR A 171 8.59 -5.63 28.31
C TYR A 171 8.11 -4.18 28.20
N LYS A 172 8.38 -3.39 29.24
CA LYS A 172 8.04 -1.97 29.26
C LYS A 172 9.23 -1.14 28.76
N LEU A 173 9.18 -0.76 27.48
CA LEU A 173 10.19 0.06 26.82
C LEU A 173 9.87 1.55 26.99
N ARG A 174 10.82 2.35 27.49
CA ARG A 174 10.70 3.81 27.52
C ARG A 174 11.54 4.42 26.41
N PHE A 175 10.90 5.13 25.48
CA PHE A 175 11.54 5.79 24.34
C PHE A 175 10.92 7.17 24.10
N GLU A 176 11.75 8.22 23.99
CA GLU A 176 11.34 9.63 23.80
C GLU A 176 10.17 10.05 24.74
N GLU A 177 10.34 9.81 26.04
CA GLU A 177 9.37 10.11 27.12
C GLU A 177 8.02 9.36 27.03
N LYS A 178 7.84 8.47 26.05
CA LYS A 178 6.68 7.57 25.95
C LYS A 178 7.04 6.16 26.40
N GLU A 179 6.01 5.42 26.81
CA GLU A 179 6.11 4.03 27.24
C GLU A 179 5.42 3.13 26.22
N TYR A 180 6.13 2.08 25.79
CA TYR A 180 5.68 1.07 24.85
C TYR A 180 5.68 -0.28 25.56
N TYR A 181 4.62 -1.05 25.37
CA TYR A 181 4.47 -2.38 25.96
C TYR A 181 4.73 -3.41 24.86
N ILE A 182 5.83 -4.13 25.00
CA ILE A 182 6.35 -5.02 23.97
C ILE A 182 6.08 -6.47 24.39
N PRO A 183 5.09 -7.15 23.80
CA PRO A 183 4.90 -8.58 24.03
C PRO A 183 6.08 -9.36 23.45
N LEU A 184 6.83 -10.06 24.32
CA LEU A 184 8.14 -10.64 23.99
C LEU A 184 8.06 -11.87 23.07
N TRP A 185 6.87 -12.39 22.80
CA TRP A 185 6.64 -13.50 21.88
C TRP A 185 6.53 -13.08 20.41
N HIS A 186 6.52 -11.78 20.10
CA HIS A 186 6.55 -11.28 18.72
C HIS A 186 7.98 -11.15 18.23
N HIS A 187 8.25 -11.52 16.98
CA HIS A 187 9.58 -11.37 16.38
C HIS A 187 9.92 -9.90 16.10
N GLU A 188 8.96 -9.12 15.62
CA GLU A 188 9.15 -7.72 15.25
C GLU A 188 7.86 -6.92 15.45
N LEU A 189 7.97 -5.71 15.97
CA LEU A 189 6.85 -4.79 16.21
C LEU A 189 7.19 -3.40 15.68
N HIS A 190 6.22 -2.77 15.00
CA HIS A 190 6.35 -1.45 14.39
C HIS A 190 5.46 -0.45 15.11
N PHE A 191 6.05 0.63 15.60
CA PHE A 191 5.35 1.74 16.23
C PHE A 191 5.59 3.02 15.44
N SER A 192 4.53 3.59 14.86
CA SER A 192 4.62 4.86 14.13
C SER A 192 4.77 6.04 15.10
N LEU A 193 5.88 6.76 14.99
CA LEU A 193 6.11 8.06 15.61
C LEU A 193 5.80 9.15 14.57
N HIS A 194 5.68 10.42 14.98
CA HIS A 194 5.25 11.50 14.08
C HIS A 194 6.12 11.61 12.81
N ASP A 195 7.44 11.47 12.95
CA ASP A 195 8.40 11.68 11.86
C ASP A 195 9.32 10.47 11.61
N LYS A 196 9.16 9.36 12.34
CA LYS A 196 10.02 8.16 12.33
C LYS A 196 9.21 6.93 12.71
N ASP A 197 9.70 5.73 12.38
CA ASP A 197 9.19 4.51 13.01
C ASP A 197 10.14 4.05 14.12
N LEU A 198 9.56 3.46 15.17
CA LEU A 198 10.27 2.67 16.15
C LEU A 198 10.02 1.19 15.82
N ILE A 199 11.09 0.49 15.46
CA ILE A 199 11.07 -0.94 15.16
C ILE A 199 11.67 -1.65 16.37
N VAL A 200 10.91 -2.55 16.97
CA VAL A 200 11.38 -3.38 18.08
C VAL A 200 11.51 -4.81 17.60
N GLN A 201 12.73 -5.33 17.61
CA GLN A 201 13.03 -6.72 17.25
C GLN A 201 13.28 -7.53 18.52
N CYS A 202 12.63 -8.67 18.66
CA CYS A 202 12.85 -9.59 19.77
C CYS A 202 13.63 -10.81 19.28
N GLU A 203 14.89 -10.91 19.69
CA GLU A 203 15.76 -12.05 19.40
C GLU A 203 16.02 -12.82 20.70
N PRO A 204 15.22 -13.86 21.01
CA PRO A 204 15.34 -14.56 22.28
C PRO A 204 16.68 -15.27 22.44
N GLU A 205 17.22 -15.24 23.65
CA GLU A 205 18.39 -16.03 24.02
C GLU A 205 17.98 -17.50 24.17
N ILE A 206 18.35 -18.31 23.18
CA ILE A 206 18.02 -19.74 23.11
C ILE A 206 19.25 -20.63 23.30
N PRO A 207 19.14 -21.77 24.01
CA PRO A 207 20.24 -22.70 24.16
C PRO A 207 20.51 -23.45 22.84
N LYS A 208 21.75 -23.93 22.64
CA LYS A 208 22.21 -24.54 21.38
C LYS A 208 21.40 -25.75 20.89
N ASN A 209 20.70 -26.41 21.79
CA ASN A 209 19.87 -27.57 21.51
C ASN A 209 18.38 -27.20 21.37
N CYS A 210 18.05 -25.93 21.23
CA CYS A 210 16.70 -25.41 21.06
C CYS A 210 16.64 -24.47 19.86
N TRP A 211 15.51 -24.46 19.16
CA TRP A 211 15.19 -23.43 18.16
C TRP A 211 13.69 -23.17 18.14
N ILE A 212 13.32 -22.00 17.61
CA ILE A 212 11.94 -21.54 17.50
C ILE A 212 11.69 -21.27 16.02
N ASP A 213 10.56 -21.73 15.49
CA ASP A 213 10.15 -21.44 14.11
C ASP A 213 9.29 -20.17 14.03
N ASP A 214 9.01 -19.74 12.80
CA ASP A 214 8.23 -18.54 12.45
C ASP A 214 6.77 -18.60 12.97
N ARG A 215 6.30 -19.78 13.40
CA ARG A 215 4.97 -20.01 13.96
C ARG A 215 5.01 -20.17 15.48
N ASN A 216 6.12 -19.80 16.10
CA ASN A 216 6.35 -19.90 17.53
C ASN A 216 6.24 -21.33 18.09
N ASN A 217 6.51 -22.34 17.24
CA ASN A 217 6.75 -23.70 17.71
C ASN A 217 8.18 -23.84 18.19
N ILE A 218 8.35 -24.55 19.29
CA ILE A 218 9.65 -24.80 19.90
C ILE A 218 10.11 -26.20 19.53
N TYR A 219 11.36 -26.32 19.15
CA TYR A 219 12.00 -27.59 18.89
C TYR A 219 13.19 -27.73 19.83
N PHE A 220 13.30 -28.89 20.46
CA PHE A 220 14.32 -29.13 21.46
C PHE A 220 14.93 -30.51 21.27
N LEU A 221 16.24 -30.54 21.08
CA LEU A 221 17.04 -31.75 20.97
C LEU A 221 17.42 -32.27 22.35
N SER A 222 16.90 -33.44 22.69
CA SER A 222 17.19 -34.16 23.92
C SER A 222 17.96 -35.45 23.63
N LYS A 223 19.13 -35.57 24.25
CA LYS A 223 19.95 -36.78 24.24
C LYS A 223 19.67 -37.56 25.52
N ILE A 224 19.13 -38.76 25.37
CA ILE A 224 18.59 -39.55 26.47
C ILE A 224 19.44 -40.79 26.66
N ASN A 225 19.98 -40.97 27.86
CA ASN A 225 20.65 -42.20 28.23
C ASN A 225 19.60 -43.33 28.37
N ILE A 226 19.78 -44.41 27.62
CA ILE A 226 18.85 -45.54 27.59
C ILE A 226 18.75 -46.21 28.97
N ASN A 227 19.86 -46.42 29.67
CA ASN A 227 19.87 -47.11 30.96
C ASN A 227 19.10 -46.28 32.01
N ASP A 228 19.37 -44.97 32.08
CA ASP A 228 18.67 -44.06 32.99
C ASP A 228 17.16 -44.01 32.72
N LEU A 229 16.77 -44.02 31.44
CA LEU A 229 15.36 -43.99 31.03
C LEU A 229 14.62 -45.26 31.49
N PHE A 230 15.25 -46.43 31.39
CA PHE A 230 14.65 -47.69 31.82
C PHE A 230 14.61 -47.85 33.34
N GLU A 231 15.67 -47.44 34.05
CA GLU A 231 15.71 -47.51 35.51
C GLU A 231 14.69 -46.59 36.17
N LYS A 232 14.54 -45.35 35.67
CA LYS A 232 13.63 -44.35 36.23
C LYS A 232 12.22 -44.42 35.66
N GLY A 233 12.06 -45.04 34.49
CA GLY A 233 10.80 -45.09 33.73
C GLY A 233 10.43 -43.80 33.00
N TYR A 234 11.19 -42.72 33.18
CA TYR A 234 11.00 -41.44 32.51
C TYR A 234 12.31 -40.64 32.41
N HIS A 235 12.35 -39.68 31.50
CA HIS A 235 13.41 -38.69 31.36
C HIS A 235 12.81 -37.28 31.48
N GLU A 236 13.37 -36.43 32.34
CA GLU A 236 12.92 -35.05 32.52
C GLU A 236 13.82 -34.09 31.72
N VAL A 237 13.21 -33.40 30.76
CA VAL A 237 13.86 -32.38 29.95
C VAL A 237 13.53 -31.01 30.52
N SER A 238 14.54 -30.21 30.84
CA SER A 238 14.36 -28.80 31.19
C SER A 238 14.63 -27.95 29.96
N ILE A 239 13.58 -27.34 29.39
CA ILE A 239 13.69 -26.46 28.22
C ILE A 239 14.19 -25.08 28.68
N CYS A 240 13.64 -24.57 29.77
CA CYS A 240 14.05 -23.35 30.48
C CYS A 240 13.88 -23.55 32.00
N LYS A 241 14.07 -22.51 32.82
CA LYS A 241 13.97 -22.62 34.29
C LYS A 241 12.54 -23.01 34.71
N SER A 242 11.53 -22.46 34.03
CA SER A 242 10.11 -22.65 34.34
C SER A 242 9.45 -23.84 33.64
N LYS A 243 9.94 -24.24 32.45
CA LYS A 243 9.33 -25.33 31.66
C LYS A 243 10.16 -26.60 31.71
N LYS A 244 9.61 -27.60 32.39
CA LYS A 244 10.12 -28.98 32.43
C LYS A 244 9.10 -29.94 31.82
N ILE A 245 9.56 -30.90 31.04
CA ILE A 245 8.71 -31.90 30.40
C ILE A 245 9.22 -33.29 30.74
N LYS A 246 8.31 -34.16 31.17
CA LYS A 246 8.59 -35.58 31.38
C LYS A 246 8.27 -36.36 30.10
N ILE A 247 9.24 -37.15 29.66
CA ILE A 247 9.15 -38.10 28.57
C ILE A 247 9.12 -39.49 29.19
N MET A 248 8.02 -40.20 29.05
CA MET A 248 7.87 -41.55 29.60
C MET A 248 8.59 -42.58 28.70
N SER A 249 9.14 -43.63 29.31
CA SER A 249 9.88 -44.67 28.56
C SER A 249 9.04 -45.34 27.47
N HIS A 250 7.73 -45.52 27.70
CA HIS A 250 6.80 -46.10 26.74
C HIS A 250 6.42 -45.16 25.57
N GLU A 251 6.75 -43.87 25.63
CA GLU A 251 6.59 -42.93 24.51
C GLU A 251 7.72 -43.09 23.47
N LEU A 252 8.81 -43.79 23.79
CA LEU A 252 9.99 -43.95 22.95
C LEU A 252 10.16 -45.40 22.50
N LYS A 253 10.61 -45.58 21.25
CA LYS A 253 11.02 -46.88 20.71
C LYS A 253 12.53 -47.03 20.84
N ILE A 254 13.02 -48.24 21.09
CA ILE A 254 14.46 -48.54 21.18
C ILE A 254 15.02 -48.67 19.75
N ILE A 255 15.26 -47.53 19.11
CA ILE A 255 15.82 -47.44 17.75
C ILE A 255 16.97 -46.43 17.73
N LYS A 256 17.84 -46.49 16.70
CA LYS A 256 19.00 -45.60 16.58
C LYS A 256 18.63 -44.25 15.97
N GLU A 257 17.53 -44.22 15.23
CA GLU A 257 17.03 -43.05 14.54
C GLU A 257 16.46 -42.03 15.53
N LYS A 258 16.54 -40.76 15.13
CA LYS A 258 15.92 -39.65 15.86
C LYS A 258 14.41 -39.84 15.91
N GLN A 259 13.83 -39.63 17.07
CA GLN A 259 12.39 -39.71 17.31
C GLN A 259 11.86 -38.33 17.69
N VAL A 260 10.60 -38.05 17.38
CA VAL A 260 9.98 -36.75 17.71
C VAL A 260 8.73 -36.97 18.52
N ILE A 261 8.69 -36.41 19.73
CA ILE A 261 7.50 -36.36 20.58
C ILE A 261 6.95 -34.94 20.51
N ILE A 262 5.64 -34.81 20.25
CA ILE A 262 4.99 -33.51 20.11
C ILE A 262 4.10 -33.27 21.33
N LYS A 263 4.36 -32.18 22.06
CA LYS A 263 3.46 -31.66 23.10
C LYS A 263 2.68 -30.49 22.52
N ARG A 264 1.40 -30.73 22.22
CA ARG A 264 0.56 -29.76 21.49
C ARG A 264 0.09 -28.63 22.39
N ASN A 265 0.10 -27.41 21.86
CA ASN A 265 -0.32 -26.17 22.56
C ASN A 265 0.43 -25.92 23.88
N GLU A 266 1.62 -26.49 24.04
CA GLU A 266 2.43 -26.37 25.26
C GLU A 266 3.62 -25.41 25.11
N GLY A 267 3.82 -24.86 23.91
CA GLY A 267 4.86 -23.90 23.57
C GLY A 267 4.52 -22.47 23.98
N ILE A 268 5.20 -21.52 23.34
CA ILE A 268 5.00 -20.08 23.55
C ILE A 268 3.78 -19.56 22.77
N LEU A 269 3.30 -18.36 23.08
CA LEU A 269 2.14 -17.77 22.41
C LEU A 269 2.37 -17.61 20.91
N LYS A 270 1.33 -17.84 20.10
CA LYS A 270 1.39 -17.57 18.66
C LYS A 270 1.31 -16.08 18.38
N ILE A 271 2.02 -15.64 17.35
CA ILE A 271 1.92 -14.27 16.86
C ILE A 271 0.54 -14.04 16.25
N ASN A 272 -0.09 -12.95 16.66
CA ASN A 272 -1.34 -12.47 16.08
C ASN A 272 -1.16 -11.01 15.66
N ASP A 273 -1.04 -10.79 14.36
CA ASP A 273 -0.81 -9.46 13.77
C ASP A 273 -2.01 -8.52 13.94
N THR A 274 -3.21 -9.08 14.13
CA THR A 274 -4.44 -8.28 14.34
C THR A 274 -4.63 -7.89 15.80
N HIS A 275 -4.22 -8.77 16.71
CA HIS A 275 -4.38 -8.60 18.16
C HIS A 275 -3.05 -8.90 18.85
N THR A 276 -2.20 -7.90 18.93
CA THR A 276 -0.80 -8.01 19.40
C THR A 276 -0.65 -8.62 20.80
N TYR A 277 -1.68 -8.52 21.65
CA TYR A 277 -1.68 -9.06 23.03
C TYR A 277 -2.53 -10.33 23.19
N ASP A 278 -2.86 -11.02 22.09
CA ASP A 278 -3.64 -12.26 22.14
C ASP A 278 -2.87 -13.39 22.86
N THR A 279 -3.51 -13.98 23.86
CA THR A 279 -2.96 -15.07 24.69
C THR A 279 -3.70 -16.40 24.48
N THR A 280 -4.56 -16.50 23.46
CA THR A 280 -5.48 -17.65 23.31
C THR A 280 -4.83 -18.88 22.69
N LEU A 281 -3.86 -18.70 21.80
CA LEU A 281 -3.22 -19.79 21.05
C LEU A 281 -1.74 -19.92 21.41
N ARG A 282 -1.32 -21.17 21.65
CA ARG A 282 0.09 -21.54 21.88
C ARG A 282 0.63 -22.40 20.74
N GLY A 283 1.92 -22.28 20.49
CA GLY A 283 2.68 -23.17 19.61
C GLY A 283 2.86 -24.56 20.21
N ASP A 284 3.39 -25.45 19.40
CA ASP A 284 3.71 -26.82 19.81
C ASP A 284 5.17 -26.92 20.27
N ILE A 285 5.46 -27.92 21.11
CA ILE A 285 6.83 -28.30 21.46
C ILE A 285 7.18 -29.63 20.80
N TYR A 286 8.20 -29.63 19.96
CA TYR A 286 8.77 -30.79 19.29
C TYR A 286 10.03 -31.23 20.03
N LEU A 287 9.93 -32.34 20.77
CA LEU A 287 11.04 -32.95 21.48
C LEU A 287 11.72 -33.98 20.58
N GLU A 288 12.85 -33.59 20.00
CA GLU A 288 13.67 -34.49 19.21
C GLU A 288 14.55 -35.34 20.14
N CYS A 289 14.23 -36.61 20.26
CA CYS A 289 14.85 -37.54 21.18
C CYS A 289 15.87 -38.42 20.44
N ILE A 290 17.11 -38.44 20.93
CA ILE A 290 18.15 -39.37 20.51
C ILE A 290 18.49 -40.27 21.69
N LEU A 291 18.32 -41.58 21.51
CA LEU A 291 18.68 -42.57 22.51
C LEU A 291 20.17 -42.90 22.39
N GLU A 292 20.94 -42.64 23.44
CA GLU A 292 22.38 -42.93 23.52
C GLU A 292 22.64 -44.00 24.59
N ASN A 293 23.56 -44.92 24.28
CA ASN A 293 24.08 -45.85 25.27
C ASN A 293 25.52 -45.43 25.59
N ILE A 294 25.70 -44.68 26.67
CA ILE A 294 27.04 -44.35 27.15
C ILE A 294 27.57 -45.62 27.80
N LYS A 295 28.57 -46.25 27.17
CA LYS A 295 29.35 -47.30 27.83
C LYS A 295 29.99 -46.66 29.07
N THR A 296 29.45 -46.94 30.25
CA THR A 296 30.17 -46.79 31.50
C THR A 296 31.46 -47.60 31.38
N LYS A 297 32.59 -46.90 31.37
CA LYS A 297 33.91 -47.51 31.48
C LYS A 297 34.05 -48.22 32.82
#